data_AF-A9KDV3-F1
#
_entry.id   AF-A9KDV3-F1
#
_cell.length_a   1.000
_cell.length_b   1.000
_cell.length_c   1.000
_cell.angle_alpha   90.00
_cell.angle_beta   90.00
_cell.angle_gamma   90.00
#
_symmetry.space_group_name_H-M   'P 1'
#
loop_
_entity.id
_entity.type
_entity.pdbx_description
1 polymer ?
#
loop_
_entity_poly.entity_id
_entity_poly.type
_entity_poly.pdbx_seq_one_letter_code
_entity_poly.pdbx_strand_id
1 'polypeptide(L)'
;MISRDLFDSYQLLTKWNLKREKLRQAFTVYAGMERENWKNIGVDKVTFDVKEIRDQLIPVLHKDQISSFSTQNIKAWAIHLVEKTKEALLDTVLPFNENEVSFLECLEYHKEIRPEFISADPAFCRRISDHPLLQWRIQSREVKNKG
;
A
#
# COMPACT_ATOMS: atom_id res chain seq x y z
N MET A 1 -6.42 -7.03 12.92
CA MET A 1 -6.03 -5.87 12.08
C MET A 1 -5.84 -6.29 10.63
N ILE A 2 -5.00 -7.29 10.35
CA ILE A 2 -4.67 -7.79 9.00
C ILE A 2 -5.92 -8.16 8.19
N SER A 3 -6.91 -8.77 8.83
CA SER A 3 -8.17 -9.16 8.19
C SER A 3 -8.99 -7.97 7.67
N ARG A 4 -9.04 -6.87 8.44
CA ARG A 4 -9.73 -5.65 8.02
C ARG A 4 -8.99 -4.96 6.90
N ASP A 5 -7.66 -4.82 7.03
CA ASP A 5 -6.83 -4.18 6.00
C ASP A 5 -6.91 -4.93 4.67
N LEU A 6 -6.95 -6.26 4.70
CA LEU A 6 -7.18 -7.10 3.51
C LEU A 6 -8.54 -6.81 2.88
N PHE A 7 -9.61 -6.79 3.67
CA PHE A 7 -10.97 -6.54 3.18
C PHE A 7 -11.10 -5.12 2.61
N ASP A 8 -10.61 -4.11 3.32
CA ASP A 8 -10.68 -2.71 2.88
C ASP A 8 -9.84 -2.50 1.61
N SER A 9 -8.65 -3.13 1.52
CA SER A 9 -7.83 -3.10 0.30
C SER A 9 -8.53 -3.75 -0.88
N TYR A 10 -9.17 -4.91 -0.68
CA TYR A 10 -9.97 -5.57 -1.71
C TYR A 10 -11.09 -4.65 -2.22
N GLN A 11 -11.83 -4.01 -1.31
CA GLN A 11 -12.93 -3.10 -1.67
C GLN A 11 -12.41 -1.86 -2.42
N LEU A 12 -11.37 -1.22 -1.89
CA LEU A 12 -10.71 -0.05 -2.46
C LEU A 12 -10.23 -0.33 -3.90
N LEU A 13 -9.58 -1.47 -4.12
CA LEU A 13 -8.94 -1.80 -5.39
C LEU A 13 -9.89 -2.40 -6.43
N THR A 14 -10.96 -3.09 -6.01
CA THR A 14 -11.82 -3.85 -6.94
C THR A 14 -13.24 -3.31 -7.08
N LYS A 15 -13.75 -2.56 -6.10
CA LYS A 15 -15.16 -2.10 -6.10
C LYS A 15 -15.29 -0.60 -6.28
N TRP A 16 -14.32 0.19 -5.82
CA TRP A 16 -14.41 1.64 -5.89
C TRP A 16 -13.86 2.17 -7.21
N ASN A 17 -14.53 3.18 -7.76
CA ASN A 17 -14.09 3.86 -8.98
C ASN A 17 -13.04 4.92 -8.65
N LEU A 18 -11.81 4.47 -8.37
CA LEU A 18 -10.68 5.33 -8.06
C LEU A 18 -9.89 5.70 -9.31
N LYS A 19 -9.37 6.93 -9.34
CA LYS A 19 -8.40 7.33 -10.36
C LYS A 19 -7.08 6.60 -10.11
N ARG A 20 -6.79 5.59 -10.94
CA ARG A 20 -5.60 4.73 -10.83
C ARG A 20 -4.30 5.52 -10.67
N GLU A 21 -4.11 6.56 -11.48
CA GLU A 21 -2.94 7.44 -11.42
C GLU A 21 -2.74 8.06 -10.02
N LYS A 22 -3.81 8.61 -9.43
CA LYS A 22 -3.74 9.23 -8.10
C LYS A 22 -3.48 8.20 -7.01
N LEU A 23 -4.07 7.00 -7.14
CA LEU A 23 -3.83 5.91 -6.21
C LEU A 23 -2.37 5.47 -6.25
N ARG A 24 -1.81 5.35 -7.47
CA ARG A 24 -0.42 4.97 -7.68
C ARG A 24 0.56 6.03 -7.17
N GLN A 25 0.30 7.32 -7.41
CA GLN A 25 1.05 8.43 -6.80
C GLN A 25 1.04 8.35 -5.27
N ALA A 26 -0.14 8.19 -4.66
CA ALA A 26 -0.26 8.08 -3.22
C ALA A 26 0.50 6.85 -2.69
N PHE A 27 0.35 5.70 -3.35
CA PHE A 27 1.03 4.46 -2.98
C PHE A 27 2.56 4.61 -3.01
N THR A 28 3.13 5.20 -4.06
CA THR A 28 4.56 5.46 -4.17
C THR A 28 5.06 6.43 -3.10
N VAL A 29 4.31 7.49 -2.83
CA VAL A 29 4.63 8.44 -1.76
C VAL A 29 4.64 7.76 -0.40
N TYR A 30 3.67 6.91 -0.10
CA TYR A 30 3.61 6.13 1.14
C TYR A 30 4.76 5.12 1.24
N ALA A 31 5.08 4.40 0.16
CA ALA A 31 6.27 3.54 0.10
C ALA A 31 7.56 4.34 0.42
N GLY A 32 7.64 5.57 -0.09
CA GLY A 32 8.69 6.54 0.21
C GLY A 32 8.67 7.09 1.64
N MET A 33 7.64 6.83 2.46
CA MET A 33 7.60 7.16 3.90
C MET A 33 7.96 5.97 4.79
N GLU A 34 7.78 4.74 4.32
CA GLU A 34 8.01 3.52 5.09
C GLU A 34 9.48 3.33 5.50
N ARG A 35 9.74 3.08 6.79
CA ARG A 35 11.12 2.94 7.29
C ARG A 35 11.87 1.76 6.66
N GLU A 36 11.14 0.71 6.27
CA GLU A 36 11.70 -0.45 5.60
C GLU A 36 12.13 -0.14 4.15
N ASN A 37 12.97 -1.02 3.59
CA ASN A 37 13.35 -0.92 2.19
C ASN A 37 12.11 -1.13 1.31
N TRP A 38 11.76 -0.14 0.48
CA TRP A 38 10.63 -0.19 -0.44
C TRP A 38 10.72 -1.38 -1.42
N LYS A 39 11.93 -1.92 -1.65
CA LYS A 39 12.16 -3.14 -2.44
C LYS A 39 11.53 -4.39 -1.83
N ASN A 40 11.18 -4.36 -0.55
CA ASN A 40 10.48 -5.44 0.14
C ASN A 40 8.94 -5.30 0.05
N ILE A 41 8.43 -4.28 -0.62
CA ILE A 41 6.98 -4.13 -0.86
C ILE A 41 6.61 -5.06 -2.02
N GLY A 42 5.70 -5.98 -1.75
CA GLY A 42 5.28 -6.97 -2.73
C GLY A 42 4.00 -7.68 -2.31
N VAL A 43 3.35 -8.32 -3.29
CA VAL A 43 2.09 -9.03 -3.08
C VAL A 43 2.22 -10.24 -2.18
N ASP A 44 3.43 -10.78 -1.97
CA ASP A 44 3.67 -11.93 -1.10
C ASP A 44 3.35 -11.66 0.37
N LYS A 45 3.39 -10.38 0.77
CA LYS A 45 3.00 -9.96 2.13
C LYS A 45 1.48 -9.97 2.35
N VAL A 46 0.67 -10.05 1.29
CA VAL A 46 -0.80 -10.11 1.38
C VAL A 46 -1.22 -11.52 1.78
N THR A 47 -1.66 -11.65 3.03
CA THR A 47 -2.00 -12.92 3.68
C THR A 47 -3.27 -12.77 4.53
N PHE A 48 -3.72 -13.86 5.12
CA PHE A 48 -4.87 -13.87 6.01
C PHE A 48 -4.69 -14.86 7.16
N ASP A 49 -5.36 -14.58 8.27
CA ASP A 49 -5.60 -15.54 9.34
C ASP A 49 -7.11 -15.80 9.42
N VAL A 50 -7.50 -17.08 9.23
CA VAL A 50 -8.91 -17.52 9.29
C VAL A 50 -9.54 -17.18 10.63
N LYS A 51 -8.80 -17.34 11.73
CA LYS A 51 -9.29 -17.05 13.08
C LYS A 51 -9.53 -15.55 13.23
N GLU A 52 -8.60 -14.73 12.76
CA GLU A 52 -8.75 -13.28 12.81
C GLU A 52 -9.94 -12.80 11.99
N ILE A 53 -10.12 -13.33 10.77
CA ILE A 53 -11.29 -13.04 9.94
C ILE A 53 -12.58 -13.39 10.69
N ARG A 54 -12.66 -14.60 11.25
CA ARG A 54 -13.85 -15.08 11.96
C ARG A 54 -14.18 -14.22 13.18
N ASP A 55 -13.17 -13.87 13.97
CA ASP A 55 -13.36 -13.27 15.28
C ASP A 55 -13.42 -11.73 15.22
N GLN A 56 -12.80 -11.09 14.21
CA GLN A 56 -12.66 -9.63 14.14
C GLN A 56 -13.39 -9.00 12.94
N LEU A 57 -13.38 -9.66 11.78
CA LEU A 57 -13.95 -9.09 10.56
C LEU A 57 -15.42 -9.47 10.41
N ILE A 58 -15.75 -10.76 10.48
CA ILE A 58 -17.12 -11.25 10.28
C ILE A 58 -18.16 -10.54 11.16
N PRO A 59 -17.93 -10.30 12.47
CA PRO A 59 -18.93 -9.67 13.32
C PRO A 59 -19.31 -8.25 12.90
N VAL A 60 -18.46 -7.56 12.14
CA VAL A 60 -18.68 -6.18 11.69
C VAL A 60 -19.06 -6.07 10.20
N LEU A 61 -19.11 -7.19 9.47
CA LEU A 61 -19.50 -7.21 8.07
C LEU A 61 -21.02 -7.21 7.93
N HIS A 62 -21.49 -6.63 6.81
CA HIS A 62 -22.88 -6.77 6.40
C HIS A 62 -23.18 -8.25 6.08
N LYS A 63 -24.36 -8.74 6.48
CA LYS A 63 -24.72 -10.17 6.38
C LYS A 63 -24.67 -10.73 4.95
N ASP A 64 -24.78 -9.88 3.94
CA ASP A 64 -24.78 -10.27 2.52
C ASP A 64 -23.37 -10.51 1.94
N GLN A 65 -22.32 -10.24 2.70
CA GLN A 65 -20.93 -10.39 2.22
C GLN A 65 -20.45 -11.85 2.25
N ILE A 66 -21.07 -12.71 3.06
CA ILE A 66 -20.64 -14.11 3.23
C ILE A 66 -21.89 -15.00 3.24
N SER A 67 -21.91 -16.01 2.37
CA SER A 67 -23.03 -16.95 2.22
C SER A 67 -23.19 -17.92 3.39
N SER A 68 -22.14 -18.17 4.16
CA SER A 68 -22.14 -19.09 5.30
C SER A 68 -20.93 -18.88 6.23
N PHE A 69 -21.16 -18.95 7.54
CA PHE A 69 -20.14 -18.74 8.58
C PHE A 69 -19.36 -20.02 8.97
N SER A 70 -19.40 -21.06 8.14
CA SER A 70 -18.56 -22.25 8.38
C SER A 70 -17.08 -21.91 8.18
N THR A 71 -16.18 -22.50 8.96
CA THR A 71 -14.72 -22.26 8.84
C THR A 71 -14.20 -22.53 7.43
N GLN A 72 -14.75 -23.53 6.73
CA GLN A 72 -14.35 -23.85 5.36
C GLN A 72 -14.77 -22.75 4.38
N ASN A 73 -15.99 -22.22 4.50
CA ASN A 73 -16.48 -21.14 3.63
C ASN A 73 -15.74 -19.83 3.89
N ILE A 74 -15.45 -19.52 5.16
CA ILE A 74 -14.64 -18.37 5.54
C ILE A 74 -13.24 -18.46 4.93
N LYS A 75 -12.62 -19.65 5.00
CA LYS A 75 -11.29 -19.87 4.41
C LYS A 75 -11.31 -19.71 2.88
N ALA A 76 -12.29 -20.29 2.19
CA ALA A 76 -12.44 -20.16 0.74
C ALA A 76 -12.65 -18.69 0.32
N TRP A 77 -13.48 -17.97 1.06
CA TRP A 77 -13.71 -16.54 0.86
C TRP A 77 -12.44 -15.72 1.09
N ALA A 78 -11.68 -16.01 2.15
CA ALA A 78 -10.42 -15.34 2.44
C ALA A 78 -9.36 -15.58 1.35
N ILE A 79 -9.25 -16.81 0.83
CA ILE A 79 -8.37 -17.14 -0.30
C ILE A 79 -8.74 -16.28 -1.51
N HIS A 80 -10.02 -16.20 -1.85
CA HIS A 80 -10.50 -15.38 -2.95
C HIS A 80 -10.18 -13.89 -2.77
N LEU A 81 -10.37 -13.34 -1.56
CA LEU A 81 -10.01 -11.95 -1.26
C LEU A 81 -8.52 -11.70 -1.47
N VAL A 82 -7.66 -12.60 -0.99
CA VAL A 82 -6.21 -12.49 -1.17
C VAL A 82 -5.84 -12.53 -2.64
N GLU A 83 -6.32 -13.51 -3.39
CA GLU A 83 -6.04 -13.65 -4.83
C GLU A 83 -6.43 -12.38 -5.59
N LYS A 84 -7.65 -11.89 -5.39
CA LYS A 84 -8.15 -10.70 -6.08
C LYS A 84 -7.44 -9.43 -5.65
N THR A 85 -7.05 -9.32 -4.39
CA THR A 85 -6.25 -8.18 -3.92
C THR A 85 -4.86 -8.20 -4.56
N LYS A 86 -4.21 -9.35 -4.63
CA LYS A 86 -2.90 -9.50 -5.29
C LYS A 86 -2.98 -9.16 -6.78
N GLU A 87 -3.96 -9.69 -7.49
CA GLU A 87 -4.22 -9.35 -8.90
C GLU A 87 -4.41 -7.83 -9.09
N ALA A 88 -5.25 -7.20 -8.26
CA ALA A 88 -5.54 -5.77 -8.39
C ALA A 88 -4.35 -4.88 -8.02
N LEU A 89 -3.52 -5.28 -7.05
CA LEU A 89 -2.26 -4.61 -6.73
C LEU A 89 -1.30 -4.65 -7.93
N LEU A 90 -1.16 -5.81 -8.57
CA LEU A 90 -0.33 -6.01 -9.77
C LEU A 90 -0.86 -5.27 -11.01
N ASP A 91 -2.17 -5.00 -11.06
CA ASP A 91 -2.77 -4.23 -12.16
C ASP A 91 -2.68 -2.72 -11.93
N THR A 92 -2.59 -2.27 -10.67
CA THR A 92 -2.82 -0.85 -10.34
C THR A 92 -1.59 -0.13 -9.81
N VAL A 93 -0.83 -0.72 -8.89
CA VAL A 93 0.21 0.00 -8.12
C VAL A 93 1.56 -0.70 -8.09
N LEU A 94 1.61 -2.00 -8.38
CA LEU A 94 2.83 -2.79 -8.47
C LEU A 94 2.96 -3.44 -9.85
N PRO A 95 4.18 -3.70 -10.36
CA PRO A 95 5.44 -3.19 -9.81
C PRO A 95 5.53 -1.65 -9.93
N PHE A 96 6.45 -1.06 -9.18
CA PHE A 96 6.83 0.34 -9.39
C PHE A 96 7.43 0.48 -10.80
N ASN A 97 7.07 1.56 -11.50
CA ASN A 97 7.66 1.88 -12.80
C ASN A 97 9.01 2.59 -12.62
N GLU A 98 9.72 2.82 -13.72
CA GLU A 98 11.05 3.45 -13.71
C GLU A 98 11.06 4.83 -13.03
N ASN A 99 10.02 5.63 -13.24
CA ASN A 99 9.91 6.96 -12.62
C ASN A 99 9.68 6.88 -11.11
N GLU A 100 8.84 5.96 -10.65
CA GLU A 100 8.59 5.75 -9.23
C GLU A 100 9.80 5.16 -8.53
N VAL A 101 10.50 4.25 -9.19
CA VAL A 101 11.80 3.76 -8.73
C VAL A 101 12.77 4.93 -8.59
N SER A 102 12.85 5.81 -9.60
CA SER A 102 13.72 7.01 -9.55
C SER A 102 13.39 7.91 -8.36
N PHE A 103 12.10 8.17 -8.12
CA PHE A 103 11.64 8.91 -6.93
C PHE A 103 12.08 8.23 -5.62
N LEU A 104 11.85 6.92 -5.50
CA LEU A 104 12.19 6.15 -4.30
C LEU A 104 13.70 6.06 -4.09
N GLU A 105 14.50 5.97 -5.15
CA GLU A 105 15.97 5.99 -5.10
C GLU A 105 16.52 7.37 -4.75
N CYS A 106 15.91 8.45 -5.24
CA CYS A 106 16.23 9.81 -4.81
C CYS A 106 16.04 9.97 -3.30
N LEU A 107 14.92 9.48 -2.75
CA LEU A 107 14.68 9.51 -1.31
C LEU A 107 15.68 8.67 -0.53
N GLU A 108 15.96 7.46 -1.01
CA GLU A 108 16.73 6.45 -0.28
C GLU A 108 18.24 6.71 -0.31
N TYR A 109 18.78 7.11 -1.46
CA TYR A 109 20.23 7.21 -1.71
C TYR A 109 20.71 8.65 -1.86
N HIS A 110 19.94 9.50 -2.53
CA HIS A 110 20.34 10.90 -2.78
C HIS A 110 19.85 11.86 -1.70
N LYS A 111 18.94 11.41 -0.81
CA LYS A 111 18.29 12.24 0.21
C LYS A 111 17.55 13.45 -0.37
N GLU A 112 17.06 13.32 -1.59
CA GLU A 112 16.31 14.37 -2.28
C GLU A 112 14.84 13.95 -2.43
N ILE A 113 13.93 14.90 -2.24
CA ILE A 113 12.51 14.71 -2.54
C ILE A 113 12.27 15.30 -3.94
N ARG A 114 12.12 14.43 -4.94
CA ARG A 114 11.97 14.78 -6.37
C ARG A 114 10.60 14.35 -6.91
N PRO A 115 9.50 14.98 -6.46
CA PRO A 115 8.15 14.54 -6.80
C PRO A 115 7.81 14.68 -8.28
N GLU A 116 8.63 15.42 -9.04
CA GLU A 116 8.49 15.61 -10.49
C GLU A 116 8.64 14.28 -11.25
N PHE A 117 9.28 13.27 -10.66
CA PHE A 117 9.30 11.93 -11.24
C PHE A 117 7.91 11.29 -11.25
N ILE A 118 7.06 11.56 -10.26
CA ILE A 118 5.76 10.87 -10.11
C ILE A 118 4.55 11.74 -10.46
N SER A 119 4.73 13.05 -10.67
CA SER A 119 3.65 13.95 -11.09
C SER A 119 4.18 15.21 -11.77
N ALA A 120 3.44 15.71 -12.75
CA ALA A 120 3.66 17.03 -13.35
C ALA A 120 2.80 18.14 -12.70
N ASP A 121 1.91 17.80 -11.77
CA ASP A 121 1.06 18.79 -11.08
C ASP A 121 1.90 19.60 -10.07
N PRO A 122 2.09 20.93 -10.27
CA PRO A 122 2.88 21.75 -9.36
C PRO A 122 2.35 21.77 -7.93
N ALA A 123 1.03 21.68 -7.75
CA ALA A 123 0.42 21.67 -6.43
C ALA A 123 0.65 20.34 -5.70
N PHE A 124 0.68 19.23 -6.43
CA PHE A 124 1.12 17.94 -5.91
C PHE A 124 2.59 18.00 -5.52
N CYS A 125 3.47 18.43 -6.44
CA CYS A 125 4.92 18.47 -6.20
C CYS A 125 5.26 19.30 -4.97
N ARG A 126 4.68 20.50 -4.85
CA ARG A 126 4.86 21.35 -3.66
C ARG A 126 4.47 20.64 -2.36
N ARG A 127 3.29 19.99 -2.33
CA ARG A 127 2.83 19.27 -1.12
C ARG A 127 3.72 18.10 -0.74
N ILE A 128 4.27 17.37 -1.72
CA ILE A 128 5.16 16.24 -1.45
C ILE A 128 6.54 16.73 -1.01
N SER A 129 7.08 17.77 -1.65
CA SER A 129 8.33 18.40 -1.21
C SER A 129 8.23 18.92 0.23
N ASP A 130 7.09 19.52 0.61
CA ASP A 130 6.88 20.05 1.95
C ASP A 130 6.39 18.97 2.96
N HIS A 131 6.30 17.70 2.56
CA HIS A 131 5.69 16.67 3.40
C HIS A 131 6.55 16.34 4.64
N PRO A 132 6.04 16.54 5.88
CA PRO A 132 6.84 16.42 7.10
C PRO A 132 7.53 15.06 7.27
N LEU A 133 6.84 13.96 6.95
CA LEU A 133 7.44 12.61 7.08
C LEU A 133 8.56 12.35 6.06
N LEU A 134 8.47 12.90 4.85
CA LEU A 134 9.52 12.73 3.84
C LEU A 134 10.74 13.58 4.20
N GLN A 135 10.49 14.82 4.65
CA GLN A 135 11.53 15.71 5.18
C GLN A 135 12.25 15.07 6.37
N TRP A 136 11.49 14.51 7.32
CA TRP A 136 12.05 13.77 8.44
C TRP A 136 12.84 12.54 7.99
N ARG A 137 12.38 11.81 6.96
CA ARG A 137 13.07 10.61 6.45
C ARG A 137 14.46 10.93 5.89
N ILE A 138 14.57 11.98 5.07
CA ILE A 138 15.85 12.37 4.47
C ILE A 138 16.85 12.91 5.51
N GLN A 139 16.35 13.57 6.57
CA GLN A 139 17.16 14.09 7.67
C GLN A 139 17.60 13.00 8.66
N SER A 140 16.70 12.11 9.08
CA SER A 140 16.95 11.16 10.18
C SER A 140 17.98 10.08 9.84
N ARG A 141 18.21 9.85 8.55
CA ARG A 141 19.24 8.93 8.07
C ARG A 141 20.66 9.50 8.14
N GLU A 142 20.82 10.78 8.49
CA GLU A 142 22.14 11.38 8.78
C GLU A 142 22.74 10.90 10.10
N VAL A 143 21.92 10.50 11.07
CA VAL A 143 22.37 10.20 12.44
C VAL A 143 23.08 8.85 12.55
N LYS A 144 22.95 7.95 11.57
CA LYS A 144 23.54 6.59 11.62
C LYS A 144 24.97 6.46 11.07
N ASN A 145 25.60 7.52 10.57
CA ASN A 145 26.98 7.50 10.04
C ASN A 145 28.02 8.18 10.96
N LYS A 146 27.81 8.13 12.29
CA LYS A 146 28.84 8.43 13.29
C LYS A 146 28.93 7.26 14.28
N GLY A 147 29.73 6.26 13.93
CA GLY A 147 30.05 5.10 14.76
C GLY A 147 31.14 4.29 14.11
#